data_AF-W2CWI4-F1
#
_entry.id   AF-W2CWI4-F1
#
_cell.length_a   1.000
_cell.length_b   1.000
_cell.length_c   1.000
_cell.angle_alpha   90.00
_cell.angle_beta   90.00
_cell.angle_gamma   90.00
#
_symmetry.space_group_name_H-M   'P 1'
#
loop_
_entity.id
_entity.type
_entity.pdbx_description
1 polymer ?
#
loop_
_entity_poly.entity_id
_entity_poly.type
_entity_poly.pdbx_seq_one_letter_code
_entity_poly.pdbx_strand_id
1 'polypeptide(L)'
;LDFLNKVRVDNMPKIGTYADVEVGITTGSNGYFTVTQGVVDMYQLHEYARPMVGRSVQVNSLCFTKADWQQNLENGAKANLLVFTPGAKKNGNEGTKAYIENGEQQGINKGYKTSIRDDWYVIPSIKISDALFLRRNNLYPKFVLNDAQAYTTDTMHRVFIKEGVNREAFVVSYYNSLSFAFAEILGRNFGGGVLELMPSEVEGVYLPYR
;
A
#
# COMPACT_ATOMS: atom_id res chain seq x y z
N LEU A 1 26.83 17.88 4.28
CA LEU A 1 25.64 18.42 4.96
C LEU A 1 25.32 19.85 4.52
N ASP A 2 26.31 20.73 4.38
CA ASP A 2 26.10 22.13 4.00
C ASP A 2 25.35 22.35 2.68
N PHE A 3 25.63 21.55 1.64
CA PHE A 3 24.86 21.60 0.39
C PHE A 3 23.37 21.26 0.59
N LEU A 4 23.07 20.21 1.35
CA LEU A 4 21.68 19.80 1.63
C LEU A 4 20.97 20.82 2.52
N ASN A 5 21.70 21.48 3.42
CA ASN A 5 21.16 22.60 4.20
C ASN A 5 20.82 23.79 3.31
N LYS A 6 21.65 24.12 2.30
CA LYS A 6 21.31 25.15 1.31
C LYS A 6 20.05 24.80 0.52
N VAL A 7 19.92 23.57 0.04
CA VAL A 7 18.70 23.11 -0.64
C VAL A 7 17.44 23.24 0.23
N ARG A 8 17.56 22.97 1.54
CA ARG A 8 16.45 23.20 2.50
C ARG A 8 16.07 24.68 2.63
N VAL A 9 17.04 25.58 2.51
CA VAL A 9 16.86 27.04 2.61
C VAL A 9 16.36 27.63 1.28
N ASP A 10 16.70 27.03 0.15
CA ASP A 10 16.36 27.51 -1.20
C ASP A 10 14.90 27.20 -1.64
N ASN A 11 14.01 26.85 -0.70
CA ASN A 11 12.58 26.57 -0.92
C ASN A 11 12.28 25.51 -2.00
N MET A 12 13.15 24.51 -2.18
CA MET A 12 12.81 23.37 -3.03
C MET A 12 11.53 22.69 -2.49
N PRO A 13 10.58 22.28 -3.34
CA PRO A 13 9.35 21.69 -2.84
C PRO A 13 9.58 20.27 -2.32
N LYS A 14 8.65 19.83 -1.48
CA LYS A 14 8.65 18.50 -0.87
C LYS A 14 7.55 17.64 -1.49
N ILE A 15 7.60 16.33 -1.26
CA ILE A 15 6.50 15.43 -1.62
C ILE A 15 5.18 15.95 -1.03
N GLY A 16 5.18 16.36 0.24
CA GLY A 16 4.01 16.92 0.94
C GLY A 16 3.41 18.19 0.30
N THR A 17 4.18 18.89 -0.55
CA THR A 17 3.67 20.02 -1.32
C THR A 17 2.61 19.56 -2.32
N TYR A 18 2.83 18.39 -2.95
CA TYR A 18 2.06 17.89 -4.10
C TYR A 18 1.22 16.66 -3.81
N ALA A 19 1.41 16.00 -2.67
CA ALA A 19 0.67 14.81 -2.31
C ALA A 19 0.51 14.69 -0.79
N ASP A 20 -0.55 14.01 -0.36
CA ASP A 20 -0.76 13.58 1.01
C ASP A 20 -0.42 12.09 1.12
N VAL A 21 0.27 11.70 2.20
CA VAL A 21 0.72 10.31 2.39
C VAL A 21 0.01 9.72 3.60
N GLU A 22 -0.63 8.57 3.40
CA GLU A 22 -1.26 7.81 4.47
C GLU A 22 -0.61 6.42 4.60
N VAL A 23 -0.66 5.84 5.80
CA VAL A 23 -0.33 4.42 5.96
C VAL A 23 -1.24 3.55 5.10
N GLY A 24 -0.73 2.40 4.66
CA GLY A 24 -1.54 1.39 3.99
C GLY A 24 -2.63 0.80 4.87
N ILE A 25 -3.53 0.03 4.26
CA ILE A 25 -4.72 -0.50 4.93
C ILE A 25 -4.32 -1.42 6.08
N THR A 26 -4.87 -1.15 7.26
CA THR A 26 -4.65 -1.98 8.44
C THR A 26 -5.79 -2.98 8.60
N THR A 27 -5.64 -4.15 7.98
CA THR A 27 -6.69 -5.18 7.94
C THR A 27 -6.96 -5.84 9.29
N GLY A 28 -5.98 -5.82 10.20
CA GLY A 28 -6.01 -6.56 11.46
C GLY A 28 -5.56 -8.02 11.34
N SER A 29 -5.55 -8.58 10.13
CA SER A 29 -4.99 -9.90 9.81
C SER A 29 -4.67 -9.97 8.31
N ASN A 30 -3.51 -9.45 7.90
CA ASN A 30 -3.14 -9.40 6.48
C ASN A 30 -3.16 -10.82 5.87
N GLY A 31 -2.74 -11.84 6.61
CA GLY A 31 -2.74 -13.22 6.13
C GLY A 31 -4.12 -13.75 5.73
N TYR A 32 -5.18 -13.27 6.38
CA TYR A 32 -6.57 -13.63 6.11
C TYR A 32 -7.16 -12.79 4.98
N PHE A 33 -7.04 -11.46 5.05
CA PHE A 33 -7.68 -10.58 4.05
C PHE A 33 -6.94 -10.51 2.71
N THR A 34 -5.71 -11.03 2.63
CA THR A 34 -4.90 -11.03 1.40
C THR A 34 -4.72 -12.44 0.91
N VAL A 35 -5.28 -12.72 -0.27
CA VAL A 35 -5.47 -14.09 -0.75
C VAL A 35 -5.02 -14.26 -2.20
N THR A 36 -4.74 -15.51 -2.56
CA THR A 36 -4.44 -15.89 -3.95
C THR A 36 -5.73 -15.99 -4.76
N GLN A 37 -5.62 -16.01 -6.09
CA GLN A 37 -6.79 -16.23 -6.95
C GLN A 37 -7.50 -17.56 -6.63
N GLY A 38 -6.75 -18.63 -6.35
CA GLY A 38 -7.35 -19.93 -6.01
C GLY A 38 -8.25 -19.92 -4.77
N VAL A 39 -7.99 -19.05 -3.78
CA VAL A 39 -8.89 -18.89 -2.62
C VAL A 39 -10.15 -18.14 -3.02
N VAL A 40 -10.03 -17.11 -3.87
CA VAL A 40 -11.18 -16.39 -4.42
C VAL A 40 -12.10 -17.35 -5.18
N ASP A 41 -11.53 -18.22 -6.01
CA ASP A 41 -12.27 -19.18 -6.82
C ASP A 41 -12.92 -20.25 -5.95
N MET A 42 -12.16 -20.84 -5.02
CA MET A 42 -12.62 -21.91 -4.11
C MET A 42 -13.83 -21.50 -3.28
N TYR A 43 -13.83 -20.27 -2.75
CA TYR A 43 -14.93 -19.73 -1.93
C TYR A 43 -15.88 -18.83 -2.72
N GLN A 44 -15.72 -18.73 -4.04
CA GLN A 44 -16.54 -17.91 -4.92
C GLN A 44 -16.66 -16.43 -4.45
N LEU A 45 -15.54 -15.83 -4.05
CA LEU A 45 -15.47 -14.48 -3.43
C LEU A 45 -15.25 -13.34 -4.44
N HIS A 46 -15.51 -13.56 -5.72
CA HIS A 46 -15.22 -12.61 -6.80
C HIS A 46 -15.82 -11.21 -6.56
N GLU A 47 -17.00 -11.15 -5.96
CA GLU A 47 -17.66 -9.87 -5.63
C GLU A 47 -16.92 -9.04 -4.57
N TYR A 48 -16.13 -9.69 -3.71
CA TYR A 48 -15.36 -9.07 -2.62
C TYR A 48 -13.87 -8.92 -2.95
N ALA A 49 -13.36 -9.63 -3.96
CA ALA A 49 -11.97 -9.56 -4.35
C ALA A 49 -11.67 -8.24 -5.06
N ARG A 50 -10.62 -7.55 -4.62
CA ARG A 50 -10.11 -6.32 -5.24
C ARG A 50 -8.62 -6.44 -5.55
N PRO A 51 -8.13 -5.80 -6.63
CA PRO A 51 -6.72 -5.80 -6.96
C PRO A 51 -5.86 -5.35 -5.79
N MET A 52 -4.75 -6.03 -5.57
CA MET A 52 -3.89 -5.75 -4.42
C MET A 52 -2.42 -5.95 -4.76
N VAL A 53 -1.59 -5.09 -4.17
CA VAL A 53 -0.17 -5.31 -4.00
C VAL A 53 0.15 -5.45 -2.51
N GLY A 54 0.53 -6.66 -2.11
CA GLY A 54 0.76 -7.03 -0.72
C GLY A 54 2.24 -7.03 -0.32
N ARG A 55 3.16 -7.10 -1.27
CA ARG A 55 4.62 -7.18 -1.02
C ARG A 55 5.41 -6.34 -2.01
N SER A 56 6.51 -5.76 -1.55
CA SER A 56 7.43 -4.97 -2.39
C SER A 56 8.00 -5.71 -3.59
N VAL A 57 8.20 -7.04 -3.47
CA VAL A 57 8.70 -7.90 -4.57
C VAL A 57 7.72 -8.04 -5.73
N GLN A 58 6.45 -7.64 -5.55
CA GLN A 58 5.43 -7.65 -6.60
C GLN A 58 5.48 -6.39 -7.48
N VAL A 59 6.33 -5.41 -7.11
CA VAL A 59 6.47 -4.12 -7.79
C VAL A 59 7.86 -4.01 -8.43
N ASN A 60 7.90 -4.23 -9.74
CA ASN A 60 9.13 -4.35 -10.52
C ASN A 60 9.46 -3.11 -11.37
N SER A 61 8.58 -2.12 -11.41
CA SER A 61 8.66 -0.93 -12.27
C SER A 61 8.26 0.34 -11.51
N LEU A 62 8.38 1.50 -12.17
CA LEU A 62 7.91 2.79 -11.67
C LEU A 62 6.39 2.96 -11.75
N CYS A 63 5.69 2.06 -12.44
CA CYS A 63 4.26 2.07 -12.59
C CYS A 63 3.72 0.65 -12.41
N PHE A 64 2.92 0.43 -11.38
CA PHE A 64 2.24 -0.83 -11.13
C PHE A 64 0.94 -0.87 -11.93
N THR A 65 0.92 -1.69 -12.98
CA THR A 65 -0.17 -1.78 -13.95
C THR A 65 -1.08 -2.98 -13.69
N LYS A 66 -2.23 -3.02 -14.38
CA LYS A 66 -3.11 -4.20 -14.36
C LYS A 66 -2.43 -5.46 -14.89
N ALA A 67 -1.49 -5.32 -15.85
CA ALA A 67 -0.72 -6.46 -16.36
C ALA A 67 0.23 -7.01 -15.28
N ASP A 68 0.88 -6.14 -14.51
CA ASP A 68 1.71 -6.57 -13.37
C ASP A 68 0.87 -7.28 -12.30
N TRP A 69 -0.32 -6.75 -12.01
CA TRP A 69 -1.27 -7.40 -11.09
C TRP A 69 -1.69 -8.79 -11.61
N GLN A 70 -2.05 -8.89 -12.89
CA GLN A 70 -2.43 -10.17 -13.51
C GLN A 70 -1.29 -11.19 -13.45
N GLN A 71 -0.06 -10.77 -13.75
CA GLN A 71 1.12 -11.63 -13.64
C GLN A 71 1.35 -12.08 -12.18
N ASN A 72 1.10 -11.22 -11.19
CA ASN A 72 1.15 -11.60 -9.79
C ASN A 72 0.10 -12.66 -9.42
N LEU A 73 -1.10 -12.61 -10.00
CA LEU A 73 -2.12 -13.64 -9.81
C LEU A 73 -1.66 -14.99 -10.39
N GLU A 74 -1.14 -14.98 -11.63
CA GLU A 74 -0.64 -16.17 -12.32
C GLU A 74 0.52 -16.83 -11.57
N ASN A 75 1.38 -16.03 -10.94
CA ASN A 75 2.47 -16.50 -10.10
C ASN A 75 2.02 -17.00 -8.71
N GLY A 76 0.70 -17.11 -8.45
CA GLY A 76 0.15 -17.60 -7.19
C GLY A 76 0.35 -16.64 -6.02
N ALA A 77 0.61 -15.36 -6.28
CA ALA A 77 0.82 -14.40 -5.21
C ALA A 77 -0.51 -14.01 -4.53
N LYS A 78 -0.43 -13.57 -3.27
CA LYS A 78 -1.57 -12.98 -2.54
C LYS A 78 -1.87 -11.58 -3.06
N ALA A 79 -2.45 -11.51 -4.26
CA ALA A 79 -2.68 -10.29 -5.02
C ALA A 79 -4.17 -9.87 -5.05
N ASN A 80 -5.01 -10.47 -4.20
CA ASN A 80 -6.38 -10.03 -3.96
C ASN A 80 -6.56 -9.58 -2.51
N LEU A 81 -7.14 -8.40 -2.32
CA LEU A 81 -7.66 -7.95 -1.03
C LEU A 81 -9.15 -8.30 -0.97
N LEU A 82 -9.56 -9.03 0.06
CA LEU A 82 -10.97 -9.29 0.34
C LEU A 82 -11.58 -8.10 1.06
N VAL A 83 -12.55 -7.47 0.39
CA VAL A 83 -13.29 -6.31 0.88
C VAL A 83 -14.75 -6.72 1.06
N PHE A 84 -15.09 -7.18 2.26
CA PHE A 84 -16.47 -7.52 2.61
C PHE A 84 -17.28 -6.28 2.98
N THR A 85 -18.58 -6.33 2.68
CA THR A 85 -19.57 -5.33 3.12
C THR A 85 -20.26 -5.76 4.41
N PRO A 86 -20.85 -4.83 5.18
CA PRO A 86 -21.69 -5.19 6.32
C PRO A 86 -22.77 -6.20 5.94
N GLY A 87 -22.97 -7.20 6.80
CA GLY A 87 -23.94 -8.28 6.56
C GLY A 87 -23.54 -9.32 5.50
N ALA A 88 -22.34 -9.27 4.92
CA ALA A 88 -21.87 -10.25 3.92
C ALA A 88 -21.98 -11.71 4.41
N LYS A 89 -21.79 -11.97 5.71
CA LYS A 89 -21.98 -13.32 6.29
C LYS A 89 -23.40 -13.85 6.14
N LYS A 90 -24.41 -12.96 6.20
CA LYS A 90 -25.83 -13.32 6.13
C LYS A 90 -26.35 -13.33 4.70
N ASN A 91 -25.91 -12.37 3.89
CA ASN A 91 -26.48 -12.09 2.57
C ASN A 91 -25.64 -12.65 1.41
N GLY A 92 -24.38 -13.00 1.66
CA GLY A 92 -23.48 -13.57 0.65
C GLY A 92 -23.80 -15.02 0.33
N ASN A 93 -23.10 -15.56 -0.68
CA ASN A 93 -23.20 -16.98 -1.06
C ASN A 93 -22.64 -17.92 0.03
N GLU A 94 -22.84 -19.23 -0.14
CA GLU A 94 -22.38 -20.25 0.81
C GLU A 94 -20.86 -20.18 1.03
N GLY A 95 -20.08 -19.91 -0.02
CA GLY A 95 -18.63 -19.76 0.08
C GLY A 95 -18.21 -18.54 0.92
N THR A 96 -18.92 -17.43 0.80
CA THR A 96 -18.72 -16.22 1.62
C THR A 96 -18.95 -16.52 3.09
N LYS A 97 -20.08 -17.17 3.40
CA LYS A 97 -20.41 -17.59 4.76
C LYS A 97 -19.36 -18.55 5.32
N ALA A 98 -19.00 -19.59 4.56
CA ALA A 98 -18.01 -20.58 4.95
C ALA A 98 -16.63 -19.96 5.20
N TYR A 99 -16.21 -19.01 4.36
CA TYR A 99 -14.94 -18.32 4.52
C TYR A 99 -14.89 -17.50 5.82
N ILE A 100 -15.95 -16.74 6.10
CA ILE A 100 -16.07 -15.94 7.34
C ILE A 100 -16.13 -16.87 8.56
N GLU A 101 -16.92 -17.94 8.53
CA GLU A 101 -16.98 -18.92 9.63
C GLU A 101 -15.62 -19.60 9.87
N ASN A 102 -14.88 -19.90 8.81
CA ASN A 102 -13.52 -20.42 8.93
C ASN A 102 -12.57 -19.42 9.61
N GLY A 103 -12.68 -18.12 9.30
CA GLY A 103 -11.95 -17.08 10.02
C GLY A 103 -12.28 -17.00 11.51
N GLU A 104 -13.54 -17.23 11.89
CA GLU A 104 -13.97 -17.30 13.30
C GLU A 104 -13.40 -18.53 14.01
N GLN A 105 -13.41 -19.70 13.35
CA GLN A 105 -12.81 -20.93 13.87
C GLN A 105 -11.30 -20.77 14.09
N GLN A 106 -10.62 -20.03 13.22
CA GLN A 106 -9.20 -19.67 13.37
C GLN A 106 -8.95 -18.56 14.40
N GLY A 107 -10.00 -17.97 14.99
CA GLY A 107 -9.88 -16.88 15.96
C GLY A 107 -9.49 -15.54 15.35
N ILE A 108 -9.61 -15.35 14.03
CA ILE A 108 -9.31 -14.07 13.37
C ILE A 108 -10.20 -12.96 13.91
N ASN A 109 -11.46 -13.26 14.24
CA ASN A 109 -12.40 -12.33 14.86
C ASN A 109 -12.00 -11.87 16.28
N LYS A 110 -11.07 -12.56 16.94
CA LYS A 110 -10.60 -12.24 18.30
C LYS A 110 -9.35 -11.34 18.31
N GLY A 111 -8.77 -11.06 17.14
CA GLY A 111 -7.61 -10.18 17.03
C GLY A 111 -7.94 -8.74 17.49
N TYR A 112 -6.93 -8.02 17.99
CA TYR A 112 -7.12 -6.69 18.61
C TYR A 112 -7.96 -5.70 17.77
N LYS A 113 -7.74 -5.66 16.46
CA LYS A 113 -8.47 -4.74 15.55
C LYS A 113 -9.77 -5.31 15.01
N THR A 114 -9.85 -6.62 14.87
CA THR A 114 -11.02 -7.31 14.33
C THR A 114 -12.12 -7.44 15.39
N SER A 115 -11.76 -7.62 16.66
CA SER A 115 -12.69 -7.76 17.78
C SER A 115 -13.44 -6.49 18.16
N ILE A 116 -12.94 -5.32 17.76
CA ILE A 116 -13.52 -4.01 18.08
C ILE A 116 -14.43 -3.46 16.97
N ARG A 117 -14.70 -4.24 15.92
CA ARG A 117 -15.57 -3.83 14.79
C ARG A 117 -16.95 -4.46 14.95
N ASP A 118 -17.98 -3.79 14.45
CA ASP A 118 -19.36 -4.32 14.45
C ASP A 118 -19.44 -5.64 13.66
N ASP A 119 -18.98 -5.62 12.41
CA ASP A 119 -18.68 -6.81 11.63
C ASP A 119 -17.14 -6.98 11.58
N TRP A 120 -16.61 -7.98 12.29
CA TRP A 120 -15.16 -8.19 12.43
C TRP A 120 -14.42 -8.30 11.08
N TYR A 121 -15.12 -8.82 10.06
CA TYR A 121 -14.62 -9.04 8.70
C TYR A 121 -14.71 -7.80 7.79
N VAL A 122 -15.33 -6.70 8.22
CA VAL A 122 -15.42 -5.45 7.44
C VAL A 122 -14.22 -4.57 7.77
N ILE A 123 -13.39 -4.26 6.77
CA ILE A 123 -12.22 -3.41 6.94
C ILE A 123 -12.64 -1.93 6.87
N PRO A 124 -12.37 -1.10 7.89
CA PRO A 124 -12.70 0.33 7.84
C PRO A 124 -11.76 1.11 6.89
N SER A 125 -12.28 2.21 6.35
CA SER A 125 -11.51 3.28 5.67
C SER A 125 -10.62 2.82 4.51
N ILE A 126 -11.11 1.89 3.69
CA ILE A 126 -10.44 1.50 2.46
C ILE A 126 -10.50 2.63 1.42
N LYS A 127 -9.35 2.97 0.82
CA LYS A 127 -9.25 3.94 -0.27
C LYS A 127 -8.17 3.50 -1.24
N ILE A 128 -8.43 3.70 -2.53
CA ILE A 128 -7.44 3.54 -3.60
C ILE A 128 -6.62 4.83 -3.66
N SER A 129 -5.31 4.70 -3.77
CA SER A 129 -4.38 5.83 -3.90
C SER A 129 -3.81 5.93 -5.31
N ASP A 130 -3.34 7.11 -5.69
CA ASP A 130 -2.78 7.38 -7.01
C ASP A 130 -1.40 6.75 -7.20
N ALA A 131 -0.65 6.67 -6.11
CA ALA A 131 0.67 6.08 -6.07
C ALA A 131 0.93 5.36 -4.74
N LEU A 132 2.04 4.64 -4.68
CA LEU A 132 2.48 3.80 -3.59
C LEU A 132 3.91 4.14 -3.23
N PHE A 133 4.20 4.28 -1.95
CA PHE A 133 5.57 4.48 -1.46
C PHE A 133 5.96 3.32 -0.55
N LEU A 134 7.03 2.61 -0.88
CA LEU A 134 7.45 1.45 -0.08
C LEU A 134 7.93 1.91 1.30
N ARG A 135 7.34 1.32 2.33
CA ARG A 135 7.63 1.69 3.72
C ARG A 135 9.03 1.26 4.15
N ARG A 136 9.42 0.02 3.83
CA ARG A 136 10.71 -0.60 4.22
C ARG A 136 11.51 -1.00 3.01
N ASN A 137 12.76 -0.59 2.98
CA ASN A 137 13.60 -0.65 1.79
C ASN A 137 15.01 -1.13 2.15
N ASN A 138 15.58 -1.97 1.30
CA ASN A 138 16.95 -2.49 1.46
C ASN A 138 17.99 -1.76 0.60
N LEU A 139 17.58 -1.21 -0.55
CA LEU A 139 18.46 -0.49 -1.46
C LEU A 139 18.11 1.00 -1.48
N TYR A 140 16.87 1.32 -1.84
CA TYR A 140 16.35 2.68 -1.86
C TYR A 140 14.81 2.62 -1.80
N PRO A 141 14.14 3.68 -1.33
CA PRO A 141 12.69 3.72 -1.33
C PRO A 141 12.12 3.79 -2.74
N LYS A 142 11.16 2.93 -3.04
CA LYS A 142 10.45 2.98 -4.33
C LYS A 142 9.19 3.83 -4.20
N PHE A 143 8.99 4.73 -5.15
CA PHE A 143 7.79 5.53 -5.32
C PHE A 143 7.16 5.18 -6.68
N VAL A 144 5.96 4.62 -6.68
CA VAL A 144 5.41 3.88 -7.82
C VAL A 144 3.99 4.35 -8.11
N LEU A 145 3.67 4.62 -9.37
CA LEU A 145 2.29 4.90 -9.79
C LEU A 145 1.38 3.68 -9.65
N ASN A 146 0.12 3.88 -9.26
CA ASN A 146 -0.86 2.82 -9.04
C ASN A 146 -1.91 2.76 -10.16
N ASP A 147 -1.48 2.49 -11.40
CA ASP A 147 -2.38 2.37 -12.55
C ASP A 147 -3.26 1.12 -12.49
N ALA A 148 -2.85 0.10 -11.74
CA ALA A 148 -3.65 -1.07 -11.44
C ALA A 148 -4.89 -0.76 -10.59
N GLN A 149 -4.95 0.43 -9.96
CA GLN A 149 -5.97 0.77 -8.96
C GLN A 149 -5.98 -0.26 -7.81
N ALA A 150 -4.79 -0.71 -7.42
CA ALA A 150 -4.61 -1.76 -6.44
C ALA A 150 -4.57 -1.19 -5.01
N TYR A 151 -5.12 -1.95 -4.08
CA TYR A 151 -5.00 -1.69 -2.66
C TYR A 151 -3.65 -2.16 -2.13
N THR A 152 -3.18 -1.52 -1.05
CA THR A 152 -2.01 -1.95 -0.29
C THR A 152 -2.33 -2.02 1.19
N THR A 153 -1.65 -2.93 1.90
CA THR A 153 -1.59 -2.94 3.37
C THR A 153 -0.45 -2.07 3.87
N ASP A 154 -0.19 -2.10 5.17
CA ASP A 154 0.91 -1.42 5.88
C ASP A 154 2.34 -1.76 5.42
N THR A 155 2.49 -2.55 4.35
CA THR A 155 3.75 -2.79 3.63
C THR A 155 4.15 -1.58 2.77
N MET A 156 3.18 -0.80 2.29
CA MET A 156 3.41 0.41 1.52
C MET A 156 2.49 1.53 2.03
N HIS A 157 2.93 2.76 1.87
CA HIS A 157 2.08 3.93 2.07
C HIS A 157 1.27 4.22 0.81
N ARG A 158 0.09 4.77 1.05
CA ARG A 158 -0.83 5.27 0.04
C ARG A 158 -0.52 6.74 -0.19
N VAL A 159 -0.25 7.10 -1.44
CA VAL A 159 0.07 8.48 -1.82
C VAL A 159 -1.07 9.03 -2.66
N PHE A 160 -1.71 10.09 -2.17
CA PHE A 160 -2.81 10.80 -2.82
C PHE A 160 -2.27 12.07 -3.45
N ILE A 161 -2.21 12.11 -4.77
CA ILE A 161 -1.61 13.21 -5.53
C ILE A 161 -2.66 14.32 -5.66
N LYS A 162 -2.27 15.57 -5.34
CA LYS A 162 -3.17 16.72 -5.37
C LYS A 162 -3.58 17.06 -6.80
N GLU A 163 -4.74 17.67 -6.94
CA GLU A 163 -5.28 18.12 -8.23
C GLU A 163 -4.30 19.07 -8.95
N GLY A 164 -4.19 18.92 -10.28
CA GLY A 164 -3.30 19.73 -11.11
C GLY A 164 -1.83 19.26 -11.17
N VAL A 165 -1.45 18.25 -10.39
CA VAL A 165 -0.10 17.66 -10.44
C VAL A 165 -0.03 16.60 -11.54
N ASN A 166 0.96 16.69 -12.40
CA ASN A 166 1.30 15.63 -13.36
C ASN A 166 1.91 14.45 -12.59
N ARG A 167 1.11 13.40 -12.41
CA ARG A 167 1.47 12.20 -11.64
C ARG A 167 2.75 11.51 -12.12
N GLU A 168 2.98 11.42 -13.42
CA GLU A 168 4.14 10.75 -14.01
C GLU A 168 5.41 11.56 -13.79
N ALA A 169 5.37 12.84 -14.11
CA ALA A 169 6.47 13.75 -13.86
C ALA A 169 6.79 13.82 -12.35
N PHE A 170 5.78 13.80 -11.49
CA PHE A 170 5.95 13.83 -10.04
C PHE A 170 6.69 12.59 -9.51
N VAL A 171 6.24 11.39 -9.90
CA VAL A 171 6.88 10.14 -9.50
C VAL A 171 8.30 10.05 -10.07
N VAL A 172 8.50 10.37 -11.35
CA VAL A 172 9.85 10.34 -11.96
C VAL A 172 10.79 11.36 -11.32
N SER A 173 10.30 12.53 -10.93
CA SER A 173 11.10 13.58 -10.28
C SER A 173 11.72 13.13 -8.96
N TYR A 174 11.14 12.13 -8.28
CA TYR A 174 11.72 11.55 -7.07
C TYR A 174 13.00 10.75 -7.34
N TYR A 175 13.19 10.22 -8.54
CA TYR A 175 14.30 9.33 -8.88
C TYR A 175 15.58 10.09 -9.23
N ASN A 176 16.18 10.71 -8.22
CA ASN A 176 17.44 11.44 -8.33
C ASN A 176 18.24 11.35 -7.02
N SER A 177 19.55 11.60 -7.08
CA SER A 177 20.45 11.46 -5.94
C SER A 177 20.11 12.39 -4.76
N LEU A 178 19.54 13.57 -5.03
CA LEU A 178 19.19 14.54 -3.99
C LEU A 178 17.99 14.06 -3.18
N SER A 179 16.93 13.59 -3.83
CA SER A 179 15.75 13.02 -3.18
C SER A 179 16.09 11.74 -2.40
N PHE A 180 16.94 10.87 -2.94
CA PHE A 180 17.42 9.69 -2.21
C PHE A 180 18.24 10.07 -0.96
N ALA A 181 19.15 11.04 -1.07
CA ALA A 181 19.90 11.52 0.10
C ALA A 181 18.97 12.08 1.19
N PHE A 182 17.92 12.82 0.82
CA PHE A 182 16.93 13.28 1.79
C PHE A 182 16.12 12.13 2.40
N ALA A 183 15.74 11.13 1.61
CA ALA A 183 15.04 9.97 2.13
C ALA A 183 15.89 9.18 3.14
N GLU A 184 17.19 9.06 2.91
CA GLU A 184 18.12 8.41 3.85
C GLU A 184 18.33 9.21 5.13
N ILE A 185 18.37 10.55 5.04
CA ILE A 185 18.49 11.44 6.21
C ILE A 185 17.22 11.46 7.06
N LEU A 186 16.05 11.42 6.42
CA LEU A 186 14.75 11.50 7.10
C LEU A 186 14.26 10.14 7.60
N GLY A 187 14.64 9.07 6.91
CA GLY A 187 14.24 7.71 7.24
C GLY A 187 14.94 7.16 8.48
N ARG A 188 14.34 6.11 9.04
CA ARG A 188 14.81 5.39 10.22
C ARG A 188 15.62 4.19 9.77
N ASN A 189 16.89 4.16 10.17
CA ASN A 189 17.76 3.03 9.91
C ASN A 189 17.59 1.97 11.00
N PHE A 190 17.22 0.77 10.60
CA PHE A 190 17.22 -0.42 11.44
C PHE A 190 18.43 -1.30 11.13
N GLY A 191 18.84 -2.11 12.10
CA GLY A 191 19.92 -3.08 11.92
C GLY A 191 19.69 -3.97 10.69
N GLY A 192 20.77 -4.30 9.96
CA GLY A 192 20.70 -5.11 8.74
C GLY A 192 20.45 -4.32 7.44
N GLY A 193 20.57 -2.99 7.47
CA GLY A 193 20.49 -2.16 6.26
C GLY A 193 19.07 -1.83 5.80
N VAL A 194 18.09 -1.91 6.71
CA VAL A 194 16.69 -1.58 6.39
C VAL A 194 16.42 -0.11 6.69
N LEU A 195 16.05 0.64 5.65
CA LEU A 195 15.56 2.01 5.75
C LEU A 195 14.02 2.00 5.78
N GLU A 196 13.44 2.51 6.86
CA GLU A 196 12.00 2.72 6.99
C GLU A 196 11.66 4.21 6.89
N LEU A 197 10.64 4.56 6.11
CA LEU A 197 10.04 5.89 6.14
C LEU A 197 8.59 5.76 6.56
N MET A 198 8.14 6.60 7.48
CA MET A 198 6.74 6.84 7.86
C MET A 198 6.16 7.97 7.01
N PRO A 199 4.82 8.14 6.94
CA PRO A 199 4.21 9.12 6.03
C PRO A 199 4.78 10.54 6.14
N SER A 200 4.95 11.05 7.35
CA SER A 200 5.53 12.39 7.58
C SER A 200 6.98 12.52 7.09
N GLU A 201 7.75 11.43 7.10
CA GLU A 201 9.13 11.39 6.61
C GLU A 201 9.13 11.37 5.08
N VAL A 202 8.21 10.61 4.46
CA VAL A 202 7.99 10.62 3.00
C VAL A 202 7.58 12.00 2.52
N GLU A 203 6.58 12.63 3.15
CA GLU A 203 6.13 13.99 2.83
C GLU A 203 7.25 15.03 2.99
N GLY A 204 8.20 14.77 3.87
CA GLY A 204 9.37 15.61 4.12
C GLY A 204 10.45 15.55 3.05
N VAL A 205 10.44 14.54 2.17
CA VAL A 205 11.47 14.37 1.13
C VAL A 205 11.35 15.48 0.09
N TYR A 206 12.47 16.12 -0.20
CA TYR A 206 12.54 17.14 -1.24
C TYR A 206 12.74 16.52 -2.63
N LEU A 207 12.14 17.13 -3.65
CA LEU A 207 12.31 16.72 -5.04
C LEU A 207 12.21 17.89 -6.03
N PRO A 208 12.92 17.83 -7.17
CA PRO A 208 12.86 18.84 -8.21
C PRO A 208 11.67 18.60 -9.15
N TYR A 209 10.45 18.86 -8.67
CA TYR A 209 9.23 18.82 -9.50
C TYR A 209 8.80 20.25 -9.91
N ARG A 210 8.46 20.43 -11.18
CA ARG A 210 7.97 21.69 -11.77
C ARG A 210 6.87 21.43 -12.77
#